data_AF-A0A061RZK0-F1
#
_entry.id   AF-A0A061RZK0-F1
#
_cell.length_a   1.000
_cell.length_b   1.000
_cell.length_c   1.000
_cell.angle_alpha   90.00
_cell.angle_beta   90.00
_cell.angle_gamma   90.00
#
_symmetry.space_group_name_H-M   'P 1'
#
loop_
_entity.id
_entity.type
_entity.pdbx_description
1 polymer ?
#
loop_
_entity_poly.entity_id
_entity_poly.type
_entity_poly.pdbx_seq_one_letter_code
_entity_poly.pdbx_strand_id
1 'polypeptide(L)'
;MRSSVTSLRALRSDHNCLLSAGLNGHITMWDLRTCGEARRYHGHRNSHKRFSLALPEAEGTLCAAGDDNRMRLWSARGGALLQELGPFPWHTAGACFCPGDWGDPSALWCATESGMALLACA
;
A
#
# COMPACT_ATOMS: atom_id res chain seq x y z
N MET A 1 7.41 -20.23 -4.47
CA MET A 1 7.02 -20.39 -3.05
C MET A 1 5.70 -19.65 -2.86
N ARG A 2 4.65 -20.31 -2.37
CA ARG A 2 3.34 -19.66 -2.13
C ARG A 2 3.49 -18.75 -0.92
N SER A 3 3.24 -17.46 -1.09
CA SER A 3 3.26 -16.48 0.01
C SER A 3 1.85 -16.22 0.49
N SER A 4 1.65 -16.10 1.80
CA SER A 4 0.34 -15.77 2.37
C SER A 4 -0.09 -14.36 1.95
N VAL A 5 -1.35 -14.24 1.53
CA VAL A 5 -1.99 -12.95 1.26
C VAL A 5 -2.29 -12.30 2.60
N THR A 6 -1.77 -11.10 2.83
CA THR A 6 -2.00 -10.34 4.07
C THR A 6 -3.20 -9.42 3.98
N SER A 7 -3.53 -8.96 2.79
CA SER A 7 -4.61 -7.99 2.59
C SER A 7 -5.24 -8.15 1.21
N LEU A 8 -6.57 -8.01 1.18
CA LEU A 8 -7.37 -7.97 -0.03
C LEU A 8 -8.24 -6.71 0.03
N ARG A 9 -8.30 -5.97 -1.07
CA ARG A 9 -9.05 -4.71 -1.12
C ARG A 9 -9.65 -4.51 -2.51
N ALA A 10 -10.96 -4.36 -2.60
CA ALA A 10 -11.63 -4.03 -3.85
C ALA A 10 -11.54 -2.52 -4.11
N LEU A 11 -11.36 -2.13 -5.37
CA LEU A 11 -11.47 -0.74 -5.79
C LEU A 11 -12.96 -0.40 -5.95
N ARG A 12 -13.39 0.71 -5.35
CA ARG A 12 -14.72 1.31 -5.47
C ARG A 12 -14.89 2.02 -6.81
N SER A 13 -13.84 2.67 -7.31
CA SER A 13 -13.88 3.43 -8.56
C SER A 13 -13.93 2.52 -9.80
N ASP A 14 -13.52 1.27 -9.67
CA ASP A 14 -13.70 0.22 -10.66
C ASP A 14 -14.05 -1.08 -9.97
N HIS A 15 -15.36 -1.38 -9.90
CA HIS A 15 -15.93 -2.56 -9.24
C HIS A 15 -15.37 -3.90 -9.76
N ASN A 16 -14.63 -3.90 -10.85
CA ASN A 16 -14.01 -5.07 -11.42
C ASN A 16 -12.54 -5.25 -11.03
N CYS A 17 -11.97 -4.34 -10.24
CA CYS A 17 -10.56 -4.42 -9.84
C CYS A 17 -10.39 -4.81 -8.38
N LEU A 18 -9.57 -5.83 -8.13
CA LEU A 18 -9.21 -6.32 -6.79
C LEU A 18 -7.71 -6.19 -6.57
N LEU A 19 -7.29 -5.63 -5.43
CA LEU A 19 -5.91 -5.58 -5.00
C LEU A 19 -5.62 -6.66 -3.96
N SER A 20 -4.53 -7.38 -4.16
CA SER A 20 -4.01 -8.37 -3.22
C SER A 20 -2.58 -8.05 -2.85
N ALA A 21 -2.27 -8.04 -1.56
CA ALA A 21 -0.93 -7.86 -1.03
C ALA A 21 -0.43 -9.15 -0.37
N GLY A 22 0.81 -9.54 -0.64
CA GLY A 22 1.44 -10.75 -0.10
C GLY A 22 2.62 -10.46 0.83
N LEU A 23 2.91 -11.37 1.76
CA LEU A 23 4.06 -11.28 2.66
C LEU A 23 5.42 -11.24 1.95
N ASN A 24 5.48 -11.66 0.69
CA ASN A 24 6.65 -11.54 -0.18
C ASN A 24 6.87 -10.11 -0.71
N GLY A 25 6.03 -9.14 -0.34
CA GLY A 25 6.12 -7.76 -0.80
C GLY A 25 5.52 -7.53 -2.18
N HIS A 26 4.89 -8.54 -2.77
CA HIS A 26 4.19 -8.39 -4.04
C HIS A 26 2.77 -7.86 -3.80
N ILE A 27 2.42 -6.83 -4.55
CA ILE A 27 1.04 -6.36 -4.66
C ILE A 27 0.59 -6.60 -6.10
N THR A 28 -0.58 -7.20 -6.26
CA THR A 28 -1.16 -7.49 -7.56
C THR A 28 -2.55 -6.89 -7.63
N MET A 29 -2.84 -6.23 -8.75
CA MET A 29 -4.19 -5.85 -9.16
C MET A 29 -4.73 -6.89 -10.12
N TRP A 30 -5.94 -7.35 -9.84
CA TRP A 30 -6.65 -8.35 -10.61
C TRP A 30 -7.84 -7.69 -11.28
N ASP A 31 -8.03 -7.97 -12.56
CA ASP A 31 -9.27 -7.66 -13.27
C ASP A 31 -10.19 -8.87 -13.19
N LEU A 32 -11.32 -8.70 -12.52
CA LEU A 32 -12.33 -9.73 -12.28
C LEU A 32 -13.12 -10.07 -13.55
N ARG A 33 -13.14 -9.20 -14.58
CA ARG A 33 -13.80 -9.49 -15.85
C ARG A 33 -13.02 -10.53 -16.64
N THR A 34 -11.70 -10.38 -16.64
CA THR A 34 -10.78 -11.26 -17.38
C THR A 34 -10.23 -12.38 -16.50
N CYS A 35 -10.53 -12.35 -15.19
CA CYS A 35 -9.94 -13.23 -14.17
C CYS A 35 -8.41 -13.26 -14.26
N GLY A 36 -7.82 -12.12 -14.62
CA GLY A 36 -6.41 -11.99 -14.98
C GLY A 36 -5.66 -11.02 -14.07
N GLU A 37 -4.34 -11.18 -14.03
CA GLU A 37 -3.47 -10.17 -13.44
C GLU A 37 -3.46 -8.93 -14.33
N ALA A 38 -4.13 -7.87 -13.89
CA ALA A 38 -4.10 -6.59 -14.58
C ALA A 38 -2.78 -5.88 -14.36
N ARG A 39 -2.21 -5.99 -13.14
CA ARG A 39 -0.98 -5.28 -12.78
C ARG A 39 -0.25 -5.85 -11.59
N ARG A 40 1.06 -5.62 -11.53
CA ARG A 40 1.88 -5.84 -10.34
C ARG A 40 2.59 -4.56 -9.93
N TYR A 41 2.69 -4.34 -8.63
CA TYR A 41 3.49 -3.28 -8.02
C TYR A 41 4.72 -3.90 -7.38
N HIS A 42 5.88 -3.49 -7.87
CA HIS A 42 7.17 -4.01 -7.45
C HIS A 42 7.93 -2.98 -6.59
N GLY A 43 8.92 -3.45 -5.84
CA GLY A 43 9.85 -2.59 -5.10
C GLY A 43 10.07 -3.03 -3.66
N HIS A 44 9.06 -3.59 -2.99
CA HIS A 44 9.26 -4.10 -1.63
C HIS A 44 10.06 -5.38 -1.62
N ARG A 45 11.09 -5.41 -0.77
CA ARG A 45 11.87 -6.61 -0.51
C ARG A 45 11.55 -7.13 0.87
N ASN A 46 10.54 -7.99 0.94
CA ASN A 46 9.97 -8.40 2.21
C ASN A 46 10.33 -9.85 2.58
N SER A 47 10.70 -10.06 3.85
CA SER A 47 11.16 -11.37 4.35
C SER A 47 10.13 -12.14 5.17
N HIS A 48 8.84 -11.77 5.05
CA HIS A 48 7.67 -12.45 5.60
C HIS A 48 7.13 -12.01 6.97
N LYS A 49 7.65 -10.96 7.61
CA LYS A 49 7.12 -10.59 8.94
C LYS A 49 5.94 -9.65 8.83
N ARG A 50 6.03 -8.57 8.03
CA ARG A 50 4.96 -7.57 7.95
C ARG A 50 4.82 -6.97 6.56
N PHE A 51 3.58 -6.85 6.10
CA PHE A 51 3.27 -6.14 4.87
C PHE A 51 1.91 -5.48 4.98
N SER A 52 1.91 -4.15 4.96
CA SER A 52 0.70 -3.35 5.11
C SER A 52 0.39 -2.62 3.81
N LEU A 53 -0.89 -2.62 3.44
CA LEU A 53 -1.42 -1.97 2.24
C LEU A 53 -2.48 -0.95 2.64
N ALA A 54 -2.34 0.27 2.15
CA ALA A 54 -3.31 1.33 2.32
C ALA A 54 -3.73 1.90 0.96
N LEU A 55 -5.03 2.11 0.80
CA LEU A 55 -5.64 2.85 -0.31
C LEU A 55 -6.54 3.94 0.27
N PRO A 56 -6.41 5.20 -0.20
CA PRO A 56 -7.30 6.29 0.14
C PRO A 56 -8.64 6.12 -0.58
N GLU A 57 -9.69 6.79 -0.09
CA GLU A 57 -11.02 6.71 -0.70
C GLU A 57 -11.08 7.27 -2.13
N ALA A 58 -10.21 8.25 -2.45
CA ALA A 58 -10.10 8.80 -3.79
C ALA A 58 -9.40 7.85 -4.79
N GLU A 59 -8.81 6.74 -4.32
CA GLU A 59 -8.23 5.65 -5.13
C GLU A 59 -7.20 6.06 -6.21
N GLY A 60 -6.58 7.24 -6.06
CA GLY A 60 -5.53 7.69 -6.97
C GLY A 60 -4.17 7.03 -6.69
N THR A 61 -3.92 6.71 -5.42
CA THR A 61 -2.59 6.35 -4.93
C THR A 61 -2.65 5.12 -4.04
N LEU A 62 -1.75 4.18 -4.25
CA LEU A 62 -1.55 3.00 -3.43
C LEU A 62 -0.35 3.25 -2.52
N CYS A 63 -0.46 2.99 -1.22
CA CYS A 63 0.67 3.03 -0.30
C CYS A 63 0.92 1.66 0.30
N ALA A 64 2.18 1.27 0.43
CA ALA A 64 2.56 0.09 1.19
C ALA A 64 3.83 0.31 2.02
N ALA A 65 3.90 -0.45 3.11
CA ALA A 65 5.03 -0.51 4.02
C ALA A 65 5.39 -1.98 4.28
N GLY A 66 6.69 -2.28 4.28
CA GLY A 66 7.20 -3.64 4.51
C GLY A 66 8.42 -3.66 5.43
N ASP A 67 8.98 -4.85 5.63
CA ASP A 67 10.15 -5.10 6.47
C ASP A 67 11.45 -4.47 5.92
N ASP A 68 11.42 -3.91 4.70
CA ASP A 68 12.56 -3.19 4.12
C ASP A 68 12.71 -1.77 4.65
N ASN A 69 11.92 -1.41 5.68
CA ASN A 69 11.89 -0.10 6.33
C ASN A 69 11.69 1.05 5.33
N ARG A 70 11.05 0.77 4.21
CA ARG A 70 10.70 1.74 3.18
C ARG A 70 9.20 1.76 3.01
N MET A 71 8.68 2.93 2.72
CA MET A 71 7.31 3.10 2.29
C MET A 71 7.29 3.53 0.84
N ARG A 72 6.37 2.97 0.07
CA ARG A 72 6.26 3.27 -1.35
C ARG A 72 4.85 3.67 -1.68
N LEU A 73 4.75 4.68 -2.52
CA LEU A 73 3.52 5.19 -3.08
C LEU A 73 3.54 4.91 -4.57
N TRP A 74 2.50 4.27 -5.09
CA TRP A 74 2.31 4.06 -6.52
C TRP A 74 1.03 4.73 -6.98
N SER A 75 0.97 5.08 -8.26
CA SER A 75 -0.30 5.39 -8.90
C SER A 75 -1.12 4.11 -8.99
N ALA A 76 -2.33 4.08 -8.42
CA ALA A 76 -3.17 2.88 -8.48
C ALA A 76 -3.59 2.57 -9.92
N ARG A 77 -3.88 3.59 -10.73
CA ARG A 77 -4.23 3.44 -12.15
C ARG A 77 -3.05 3.40 -13.10
N GLY A 78 -1.90 3.97 -12.72
CA GLY A 78 -0.71 4.06 -13.55
C GLY A 78 0.34 2.98 -13.28
N GLY A 79 0.36 2.39 -12.07
CA GLY A 79 1.36 1.38 -11.70
C GLY A 79 2.75 1.96 -11.40
N ALA A 80 2.99 3.19 -11.84
CA ALA A 80 4.23 3.90 -11.61
C ALA A 80 4.45 4.13 -10.12
N LEU A 81 5.67 3.88 -9.67
CA LEU A 81 6.15 4.33 -8.37
C LEU A 81 6.21 5.86 -8.40
N LEU A 82 5.39 6.51 -7.58
CA LEU A 82 5.33 7.96 -7.45
C LEU A 82 6.40 8.44 -6.47
N GLN A 83 6.53 7.75 -5.35
CA GLN A 83 7.44 8.15 -4.29
C GLN A 83 7.91 6.96 -3.47
N GLU A 84 9.15 7.04 -3.00
CA GLU A 84 9.72 6.14 -2.02
C GLU A 84 10.18 6.98 -0.82
N LEU A 85 9.79 6.56 0.39
CA LEU A 85 10.06 7.22 1.65
C LEU A 85 10.88 6.28 2.55
N GLY A 86 11.88 6.83 3.21
CA GLY A 86 12.81 6.11 4.08
C GLY A 86 14.25 6.09 3.53
N PRO A 87 15.12 5.20 4.03
CA PRO A 87 14.84 4.16 5.02
C PRO A 87 14.51 4.73 6.40
N PHE A 88 13.46 4.21 7.03
CA PHE A 88 13.12 4.56 8.40
C PHE A 88 14.04 3.80 9.38
N PRO A 89 14.45 4.41 10.51
CA PRO A 89 15.33 3.74 11.48
C PRO A 89 14.69 2.55 12.20
N TRP A 90 13.40 2.29 11.96
CA TRP A 90 12.56 1.38 12.73
C TRP A 90 11.74 0.52 11.77
N HIS A 91 11.25 -0.62 12.25
CA HIS A 91 10.29 -1.42 11.51
C HIS A 91 8.95 -0.68 11.43
N THR A 92 8.54 -0.28 10.23
CA THR A 92 7.22 0.30 9.99
C THR A 92 6.13 -0.73 10.30
N ALA A 93 5.32 -0.47 11.33
CA ALA A 93 4.30 -1.41 11.80
C ALA A 93 3.06 -1.45 10.90
N GLY A 94 2.74 -0.35 10.22
CA GLY A 94 1.71 -0.29 9.20
C GLY A 94 1.65 1.06 8.49
N ALA A 95 1.09 1.06 7.28
CA ALA A 95 0.69 2.27 6.59
C ALA A 95 -0.83 2.41 6.69
N CYS A 96 -1.34 3.61 6.95
CA CYS A 96 -2.77 3.88 6.85
C CYS A 96 -3.01 5.26 6.24
N PHE A 97 -4.04 5.38 5.42
CA PHE A 97 -4.60 6.68 5.10
C PHE A 97 -5.66 6.96 6.17
N CYS A 98 -5.59 8.12 6.81
CA CYS A 98 -6.70 8.58 7.65
C CYS A 98 -7.65 9.40 6.77
N PRO A 99 -8.91 8.96 6.61
CA PRO A 99 -9.92 9.83 6.05
C PRO A 99 -10.33 10.85 7.13
N GLY A 100 -9.90 12.09 6.97
CA GLY A 100 -10.76 13.26 7.15
C GLY A 100 -11.23 13.72 8.54
N ASP A 101 -10.76 13.19 9.68
CA ASP A 101 -11.17 13.74 11.01
C ASP A 101 -10.13 14.67 11.69
N TRP A 102 -8.92 14.80 11.13
CA TRP A 102 -7.83 15.61 11.70
C TRP A 102 -7.17 16.53 10.65
N GLY A 103 -7.98 17.29 9.91
CA GLY A 103 -7.53 18.47 9.18
C GLY A 103 -7.33 18.31 7.67
N ASP A 104 -6.85 17.17 7.16
CA ASP A 104 -6.60 17.02 5.71
C ASP A 104 -6.87 15.60 5.17
N PRO A 105 -7.75 15.41 4.16
CA PRO A 105 -8.03 14.12 3.54
C PRO A 105 -6.88 13.58 2.65
N SER A 106 -5.84 14.39 2.45
CA SER A 106 -4.68 14.13 1.60
C SER A 106 -3.45 13.62 2.36
N ALA A 107 -3.56 13.53 3.69
CA ALA A 107 -2.43 13.24 4.56
C ALA A 107 -2.15 11.73 4.63
N LEU A 108 -0.92 11.33 4.28
CA LEU A 108 -0.40 9.98 4.49
C LEU A 108 0.18 9.87 5.89
N TRP A 109 -0.33 8.91 6.66
CA TRP A 109 0.18 8.59 7.98
C TRP A 109 0.83 7.20 7.98
N CYS A 110 1.93 7.06 8.72
CA CYS A 110 2.41 5.74 9.11
C CYS A 110 2.12 5.49 10.58
N ALA A 111 1.68 4.28 10.88
CA ALA A 111 1.66 3.77 12.23
C ALA A 111 2.98 3.04 12.48
N THR A 112 3.75 3.52 13.45
CA THR A 112 4.93 2.85 13.97
C THR A 112 4.59 2.16 15.28
N GLU A 113 5.44 1.23 15.75
CA GLU A 113 5.25 0.60 17.07
C GLU A 113 5.30 1.62 18.22
N SER A 114 5.89 2.79 18.00
CA SER A 114 6.04 3.88 18.98
C SER A 114 5.05 5.03 18.82
N GLY A 115 4.16 5.00 17.80
CA GLY A 115 3.15 6.04 17.57
C GLY A 115 2.82 6.28 16.09
N MET A 116 1.82 7.13 15.80
CA MET A 116 1.54 7.58 14.42
C MET A 116 2.42 8.78 14.06
N ALA A 117 2.96 8.77 12.84
CA ALA A 117 3.69 9.90 12.27
C ALA A 117 3.08 10.29 10.92
N LEU A 118 2.91 11.60 10.71
CA LEU A 118 2.53 12.18 9.43
C LEU A 118 3.75 12.14 8.51
N LEU A 119 3.61 11.52 7.33
CA LEU A 119 4.72 11.35 6.39
C LEU A 119 4.66 12.28 5.19
N ALA A 120 3.45 12.62 4.74
CA ALA A 120 3.25 13.53 3.63
C ALA A 120 1.85 14.14 3.68
N CYS A 121 1.73 15.44 3.47
CA CYS A 121 0.50 16.06 2.98
C CYS A 121 0.66 16.22 1.47
N ALA A 122 -0.34 15.81 0.68
CA ALA A 122 -0.41 16.17 -0.73
C ALA A 122 -1.01 17.58 -0.90
#